data_AF-A0AAW2EMC9-F1
#
_entry.id   AF-A0AAW2EMC9-F1
#
_cell.length_a   1.000
_cell.length_b   1.000
_cell.length_c   1.000
_cell.angle_alpha   90.00
_cell.angle_beta   90.00
_cell.angle_gamma   90.00
#
_symmetry.space_group_name_H-M   'P 1'
#
loop_
_entity.id
_entity.type
_entity.pdbx_description
1 polymer ?
#
loop_
_entity_poly.entity_id
_entity_poly.type
_entity_poly.pdbx_seq_one_letter_code
_entity_poly.pdbx_strand_id
1 'polypeptide(L)'
;MSHILNRLRIILNATSRLQKVPNREFFYWLTVIFNRVDYDRIKSVGSDRACAEWLLKNGATVRWKGFPEHLKDYNKLPPEENNFFIQAVDATDSGITHIGFPYFVGCRYIDEIKFIRCIYLRNTALSLLSPIKDTLTTLEIKDCKSITDQGVHSLKNLKNLKSLKLANLPYLKDKTLLRKELAEALPNCTIELK
;
A
#
# COMPACT_ATOMS: atom_id res chain seq x y z
N MET A 1 5.69 -57.44 -10.99
CA MET A 1 5.30 -56.41 -11.99
C MET A 1 4.15 -55.51 -11.52
N SER A 2 3.27 -55.94 -10.60
CA SER A 2 2.12 -55.17 -10.08
C SER A 2 2.45 -54.11 -9.02
N HIS A 3 3.50 -54.28 -8.20
CA HIS A 3 3.85 -53.32 -7.15
C HIS A 3 4.50 -52.02 -7.65
N ILE A 4 5.21 -52.07 -8.78
CA ILE A 4 5.85 -50.89 -9.41
C ILE A 4 4.78 -49.99 -10.06
N LEU A 5 3.80 -50.60 -10.73
CA LEU A 5 2.66 -49.89 -11.33
C LEU A 5 1.80 -49.18 -10.27
N ASN A 6 1.62 -49.76 -9.09
CA ASN A 6 0.87 -49.11 -8.00
C ASN A 6 1.62 -47.92 -7.38
N ARG A 7 2.96 -47.96 -7.29
CA ARG A 7 3.76 -46.80 -6.82
C ARG A 7 3.77 -45.65 -7.84
N LEU A 8 3.85 -45.96 -9.14
CA LEU A 8 3.71 -44.98 -10.21
C LEU A 8 2.33 -44.29 -10.19
N ARG A 9 1.26 -45.02 -9.90
CA ARG A 9 -0.11 -44.49 -9.81
C ARG A 9 -0.30 -43.53 -8.62
N ILE A 10 0.39 -43.77 -7.50
CA ILE A 10 0.37 -42.88 -6.33
C ILE A 10 1.17 -41.60 -6.61
N ILE A 11 2.30 -41.68 -7.32
CA ILE A 11 3.11 -40.51 -7.72
C ILE A 11 2.38 -39.67 -8.79
N LEU A 12 1.70 -40.32 -9.74
CA LEU A 12 0.86 -39.65 -10.75
C LEU A 12 -0.38 -38.98 -10.14
N ASN A 13 -0.90 -39.49 -9.02
CA ASN A 13 -2.00 -38.86 -8.27
C ASN A 13 -1.52 -37.79 -7.28
N ALA A 14 -0.22 -37.74 -6.95
CA ALA A 14 0.38 -36.65 -6.17
C ALA A 14 0.69 -35.42 -7.03
N THR A 15 0.90 -35.60 -8.34
CA THR A 15 1.15 -34.50 -9.29
C THR A 15 -0.13 -33.87 -9.85
N SER A 16 -1.30 -34.48 -9.66
CA SER A 16 -2.60 -33.94 -10.08
C SER A 16 -3.21 -32.93 -9.08
N ARG A 17 -2.54 -32.66 -7.95
CA ARG A 17 -2.89 -31.56 -7.01
C ARG A 17 -2.00 -30.33 -7.10
N LEU A 18 -1.27 -30.15 -8.19
CA LEU A 18 -0.95 -28.80 -8.62
C LEU A 18 -2.26 -28.19 -9.12
N GLN A 19 -3.03 -27.58 -8.20
CA GLN A 19 -4.08 -26.64 -8.58
C GLN A 19 -3.44 -25.72 -9.62
N LYS A 20 -3.86 -25.84 -10.88
CA LYS A 20 -3.62 -24.82 -11.89
C LYS A 20 -4.16 -23.54 -11.26
N VAL A 21 -3.27 -22.72 -10.71
CA VAL A 21 -3.59 -21.37 -10.29
C VAL A 21 -4.17 -20.73 -11.55
N PRO A 22 -5.44 -20.32 -11.56
CA PRO A 22 -6.05 -19.79 -12.76
C PRO A 22 -5.18 -18.62 -13.22
N ASN A 23 -4.91 -18.58 -14.53
CA ASN A 23 -4.02 -17.60 -15.14
C ASN A 23 -4.63 -16.20 -14.93
N ARG A 24 -4.30 -15.56 -13.80
CA ARG A 24 -4.78 -14.21 -13.45
C ARG A 24 -4.02 -13.13 -14.22
N GLU A 25 -3.33 -13.48 -15.30
CA GLU A 25 -2.52 -12.59 -16.13
C GLU A 25 -3.28 -11.33 -16.54
N PHE A 26 -4.55 -11.46 -16.94
CA PHE A 26 -5.38 -10.30 -17.28
C PHE A 26 -5.63 -9.38 -16.08
N PHE A 27 -6.07 -9.92 -14.95
CA PHE A 27 -6.35 -9.11 -13.75
C PHE A 27 -5.06 -8.55 -13.13
N TYR A 28 -3.95 -9.28 -13.24
CA TYR A 28 -2.63 -8.82 -12.85
C TYR A 28 -2.19 -7.66 -13.76
N TRP A 29 -2.29 -7.82 -15.07
CA TRP A 29 -2.03 -6.75 -16.05
C TRP A 29 -2.89 -5.52 -15.79
N LEU A 30 -4.20 -5.70 -15.53
CA LEU A 30 -5.10 -4.62 -15.13
C LEU A 30 -4.63 -3.91 -13.86
N THR A 31 -4.25 -4.67 -12.84
CA THR A 31 -3.74 -4.08 -11.59
C THR A 31 -2.47 -3.27 -11.85
N VAL A 32 -1.57 -3.79 -12.70
CA VAL A 32 -0.33 -3.11 -13.06
C VAL A 32 -0.59 -1.84 -13.85
N ILE A 33 -1.49 -1.85 -14.86
CA ILE A 33 -1.73 -0.68 -15.71
C ILE A 33 -2.40 0.46 -14.93
N PHE A 34 -3.33 0.15 -14.01
CA PHE A 34 -3.96 1.15 -13.14
C PHE A 34 -2.99 1.76 -12.13
N ASN A 35 -1.89 1.08 -11.81
CA ASN A 35 -0.86 1.58 -10.88
C ASN A 35 0.39 2.11 -11.58
N ARG A 36 0.50 1.97 -12.90
CA ARG A 36 1.65 2.47 -13.65
C ARG A 36 1.74 3.98 -13.50
N VAL A 37 2.96 4.45 -13.24
CA VAL A 37 3.28 5.87 -13.13
C VAL A 37 3.41 6.46 -14.53
N ASP A 38 2.64 7.51 -14.76
CA ASP A 38 2.69 8.36 -15.96
C ASP A 38 3.45 9.65 -15.62
N TYR A 39 4.74 9.68 -15.98
CA TYR A 39 5.63 10.81 -15.70
C TYR A 39 5.32 12.03 -16.57
N ASP A 40 4.80 11.83 -17.79
CA ASP A 40 4.36 12.93 -18.64
C ASP A 40 3.11 13.59 -18.06
N ARG A 41 2.21 12.80 -17.46
CA ARG A 41 1.09 13.33 -16.69
C ARG A 41 1.56 14.10 -15.46
N ILE A 42 2.49 13.57 -14.67
CA ILE A 42 3.08 14.31 -13.54
C ILE A 42 3.67 15.65 -14.00
N LYS A 43 4.37 15.67 -15.14
CA LYS A 43 4.96 16.90 -15.67
C LYS A 43 3.91 17.93 -16.14
N SER A 44 2.77 17.47 -16.67
CA SER A 44 1.72 18.36 -17.19
C SER A 44 0.80 18.94 -16.12
N VAL A 45 0.43 18.16 -15.09
CA VAL A 45 -0.54 18.60 -14.06
C VAL A 45 0.03 18.74 -12.65
N GLY A 46 1.30 18.38 -12.46
CA GLY A 46 1.97 18.40 -11.16
C GLY A 46 1.72 17.14 -10.32
N SER A 47 2.57 16.98 -9.29
CA SER A 47 2.61 15.78 -8.44
C SER A 47 1.29 15.48 -7.73
N ASP A 48 0.73 16.45 -7.00
CA ASP A 48 -0.48 16.24 -6.20
C ASP A 48 -1.70 15.87 -7.06
N ARG A 49 -1.88 16.54 -8.21
CA ARG A 49 -2.98 16.22 -9.13
C ARG A 49 -2.82 14.83 -9.73
N ALA A 50 -1.65 14.49 -10.26
CA ALA A 50 -1.41 13.16 -10.83
C ALA A 50 -1.51 12.04 -9.77
N CYS A 51 -1.07 12.31 -8.54
CA CYS A 51 -1.22 11.40 -7.41
C CYS A 51 -2.70 11.19 -7.04
N ALA A 52 -3.49 12.27 -6.99
CA ALA A 52 -4.93 12.18 -6.72
C ALA A 52 -5.67 11.38 -7.80
N GLU A 53 -5.33 11.57 -9.08
CA GLU A 53 -5.86 10.77 -10.19
C GLU A 53 -5.56 9.28 -10.00
N TRP A 54 -4.33 8.93 -9.65
CA TRP A 54 -3.93 7.55 -9.38
C TRP A 54 -4.68 6.94 -8.18
N LEU A 55 -4.80 7.69 -7.08
CA LEU A 55 -5.49 7.23 -5.88
C LEU A 55 -6.97 6.98 -6.16
N LEU A 56 -7.66 7.96 -6.74
CA LEU A 56 -9.10 7.90 -7.02
C LEU A 56 -9.45 6.80 -8.03
N LYS A 57 -8.67 6.65 -9.12
CA LYS A 57 -8.92 5.59 -10.12
C LYS A 57 -8.70 4.18 -9.57
N ASN A 58 -7.95 4.04 -8.47
CA ASN A 58 -7.75 2.78 -7.76
C ASN A 58 -8.69 2.63 -6.54
N GLY A 59 -9.71 3.48 -6.40
CA GLY A 59 -10.72 3.39 -5.34
C GLY A 59 -10.26 3.91 -3.98
N ALA A 60 -9.12 4.59 -3.90
CA ALA A 60 -8.76 5.38 -2.72
C ALA A 60 -9.46 6.75 -2.76
N THR A 61 -9.36 7.48 -1.66
CA THR A 61 -9.92 8.82 -1.52
C THR A 61 -8.83 9.77 -1.03
N VAL A 62 -8.95 11.05 -1.40
CA VAL A 62 -7.99 12.08 -1.02
C VAL A 62 -8.69 13.23 -0.33
N ARG A 63 -8.05 13.80 0.69
CA ARG A 63 -8.47 15.06 1.31
C ARG A 63 -7.46 16.13 0.98
N TRP A 64 -7.94 17.22 0.42
CA TRP A 64 -7.11 18.38 0.12
C TRP A 64 -6.76 19.16 1.39
N LYS A 65 -5.58 19.79 1.39
CA LYS A 65 -5.13 20.66 2.48
C LYS A 65 -6.12 21.81 2.68
N GLY A 66 -6.59 21.97 3.93
CA GLY A 66 -7.56 23.00 4.29
C GLY A 66 -9.02 22.62 4.02
N PHE A 67 -9.29 21.41 3.52
CA PHE A 67 -10.63 20.90 3.30
C PHE A 67 -10.97 19.82 4.34
N PRO A 68 -12.21 19.80 4.86
CA PRO A 68 -12.61 18.83 5.89
C PRO A 68 -12.93 17.45 5.30
N GLU A 69 -13.44 17.41 4.07
CA GLU A 69 -14.00 16.19 3.46
C GLU A 69 -13.05 15.52 2.48
N HIS A 70 -13.15 14.19 2.39
CA HIS A 70 -12.48 13.40 1.36
C HIS A 70 -13.24 13.48 0.03
N LEU A 71 -12.50 13.75 -1.04
CA LEU A 71 -12.90 13.53 -2.42
C LEU A 71 -12.84 12.02 -2.72
N LYS A 72 -13.94 11.46 -3.21
CA LYS A 72 -14.08 10.03 -3.53
C LYS A 72 -14.34 9.75 -5.01
N ASP A 73 -14.91 10.71 -5.71
CA ASP A 73 -15.32 10.59 -7.10
C ASP A 73 -14.26 11.22 -8.00
N TYR A 74 -13.65 10.41 -8.87
CA TYR A 74 -12.66 10.84 -9.84
C TYR A 74 -13.18 11.98 -10.73
N ASN A 75 -14.45 11.93 -11.13
CA ASN A 75 -15.04 12.92 -12.03
C ASN A 75 -15.30 14.27 -11.34
N LYS A 76 -15.13 14.33 -10.02
CA LYS A 76 -15.22 15.57 -9.22
C LYS A 76 -13.85 16.15 -8.87
N LEU A 77 -12.79 15.68 -9.52
CA LEU A 77 -11.49 16.35 -9.47
C LEU A 77 -11.64 17.81 -9.92
N PRO A 78 -10.97 18.76 -9.24
CA PRO A 78 -11.02 20.16 -9.64
C PRO A 78 -10.40 20.36 -11.03
N PRO A 79 -10.67 21.50 -11.69
CA PRO A 79 -9.97 21.89 -12.92
C PRO A 79 -8.44 21.83 -12.77
N GLU A 80 -7.71 21.54 -13.86
CA GLU A 80 -6.26 21.32 -13.86
C GLU A 80 -5.46 22.58 -13.51
N GLU A 81 -6.04 23.76 -13.71
CA GLU A 81 -5.42 25.06 -13.42
C GLU A 81 -5.36 25.35 -11.91
N ASN A 82 -6.13 24.63 -11.11
CA ASN A 82 -6.19 24.85 -9.67
C ASN A 82 -5.12 24.04 -8.94
N ASN A 83 -4.32 24.75 -8.14
CA ASN A 83 -3.32 24.13 -7.28
C ASN A 83 -3.95 23.62 -5.99
N PHE A 84 -4.18 22.30 -5.94
CA PHE A 84 -4.58 21.60 -4.72
C PHE A 84 -3.45 20.70 -4.23
N PHE A 85 -3.31 20.61 -2.90
CA PHE A 85 -2.29 19.78 -2.26
C PHE A 85 -2.96 18.68 -1.45
N ILE A 86 -2.54 17.43 -1.63
CA ILE A 86 -3.07 16.30 -0.86
C ILE A 86 -2.55 16.42 0.58
N GLN A 87 -3.46 16.32 1.54
CA GLN A 87 -3.13 16.26 2.96
C GLN A 87 -3.34 14.86 3.53
N ALA A 88 -4.46 14.20 3.19
CA ALA A 88 -4.71 12.84 3.65
C ALA A 88 -5.11 11.90 2.51
N VAL A 89 -4.74 10.64 2.68
CA VAL A 89 -5.10 9.54 1.78
C VAL A 89 -5.80 8.46 2.60
N ASP A 90 -6.99 8.07 2.17
CA ASP A 90 -7.66 6.87 2.68
C ASP A 90 -7.84 5.88 1.54
N ALA A 91 -7.04 4.81 1.58
CA ALA A 91 -7.01 3.74 0.59
C ALA A 91 -7.75 2.48 1.06
N THR A 92 -8.79 2.66 1.88
CA THR A 92 -9.66 1.55 2.29
C THR A 92 -10.25 0.82 1.08
N ASP A 93 -10.09 -0.51 1.04
CA ASP A 93 -10.54 -1.39 -0.06
C ASP A 93 -9.97 -1.01 -1.45
N SER A 94 -8.85 -0.29 -1.48
CA SER A 94 -8.24 0.20 -2.71
C SER A 94 -7.38 -0.85 -3.43
N GLY A 95 -7.39 -0.79 -4.76
CA GLY A 95 -6.56 -1.57 -5.67
C GLY A 95 -5.12 -1.04 -5.83
N ILE A 96 -4.65 -0.13 -4.98
CA ILE A 96 -3.29 0.41 -5.06
C ILE A 96 -2.21 -0.66 -4.85
N THR A 97 -1.09 -0.49 -5.54
CA THR A 97 0.12 -1.30 -5.38
C THR A 97 1.37 -0.42 -5.27
N HIS A 98 2.46 -1.00 -4.77
CA HIS A 98 3.77 -0.35 -4.70
C HIS A 98 4.25 0.25 -6.05
N ILE A 99 3.75 -0.23 -7.19
CA ILE A 99 4.09 0.29 -8.52
C ILE A 99 3.70 1.77 -8.66
N GLY A 100 2.59 2.18 -8.04
CA GLY A 100 2.09 3.55 -8.10
C GLY A 100 2.67 4.47 -7.02
N PHE A 101 3.37 3.95 -6.02
CA PHE A 101 3.91 4.77 -4.93
C PHE A 101 4.89 5.87 -5.35
N PRO A 102 5.60 5.80 -6.50
CA PRO A 102 6.35 6.96 -6.99
C PRO A 102 5.49 8.20 -7.27
N TYR A 103 4.15 8.09 -7.40
CA TYR A 103 3.27 9.26 -7.43
C TYR A 103 3.32 10.10 -6.15
N PHE A 104 3.74 9.54 -5.01
CA PHE A 104 3.96 10.33 -3.80
C PHE A 104 5.16 11.29 -3.91
N VAL A 105 6.04 11.11 -4.90
CA VAL A 105 7.18 12.02 -5.12
C VAL A 105 6.68 13.41 -5.49
N GLY A 106 7.07 14.38 -4.67
CA GLY A 106 6.70 15.79 -4.83
C GLY A 106 5.40 16.19 -4.13
N CYS A 107 4.66 15.25 -3.50
CA CYS A 107 3.51 15.58 -2.66
C CYS A 107 3.98 16.05 -1.28
N ARG A 108 4.10 17.37 -1.07
CA ARG A 108 4.80 17.95 0.10
C ARG A 108 3.92 18.22 1.33
N TYR A 109 2.68 17.76 1.33
CA TYR A 109 1.72 18.08 2.40
C TYR A 109 0.97 16.87 2.96
N ILE A 110 1.29 15.66 2.48
CA ILE A 110 0.63 14.44 2.97
C ILE A 110 1.11 14.17 4.40
N ASP A 111 0.18 14.27 5.36
CA ASP A 111 0.41 14.05 6.78
C ASP A 111 -0.33 12.84 7.36
N GLU A 112 -1.33 12.30 6.64
CA GLU A 112 -2.14 11.16 7.06
C GLU A 112 -2.33 10.15 5.91
N ILE A 113 -2.07 8.87 6.19
CA ILE A 113 -2.34 7.76 5.27
C ILE A 113 -3.01 6.60 6.00
N LYS A 114 -4.07 6.06 5.39
CA LYS A 114 -4.71 4.81 5.79
C LYS A 114 -4.61 3.78 4.67
N PHE A 115 -4.03 2.62 5.00
CA PHE A 115 -4.03 1.42 4.19
C PHE A 115 -4.87 0.35 4.87
N ILE A 116 -6.14 0.25 4.49
CA ILE A 116 -7.10 -0.67 5.11
C ILE A 116 -7.59 -1.65 4.04
N ARG A 117 -7.41 -2.96 4.25
CA ARG A 117 -7.81 -4.01 3.29
C ARG A 117 -7.21 -3.83 1.88
N CYS A 118 -6.03 -3.22 1.75
CA CYS A 118 -5.31 -3.11 0.48
C CYS A 118 -4.65 -4.46 0.12
N ILE A 119 -5.39 -5.35 -0.55
CA ILE A 119 -4.99 -6.76 -0.77
C ILE A 119 -3.72 -6.94 -1.61
N TYR A 120 -3.36 -5.95 -2.43
CA TYR A 120 -2.19 -5.98 -3.30
C TYR A 120 -0.96 -5.29 -2.70
N LEU A 121 -1.08 -4.71 -1.50
CA LEU A 121 0.00 -4.05 -0.79
C LEU A 121 1.00 -5.08 -0.25
N ARG A 122 2.29 -4.82 -0.41
CA ARG A 122 3.41 -5.70 -0.01
C ARG A 122 4.46 -4.88 0.73
N ASN A 123 5.42 -5.55 1.37
CA ASN A 123 6.50 -4.91 2.13
C ASN A 123 7.19 -3.75 1.38
N THR A 124 7.44 -3.92 0.08
CA THR A 124 8.06 -2.88 -0.79
C THR A 124 7.29 -1.56 -0.79
N ALA A 125 5.97 -1.58 -0.60
CA ALA A 125 5.18 -0.35 -0.55
C ALA A 125 5.59 0.53 0.64
N LEU A 126 5.90 -0.07 1.79
CA LEU A 126 6.19 0.65 3.03
C LEU A 126 7.54 1.38 2.98
N SER A 127 8.54 0.83 2.28
CA SER A 127 9.81 1.52 2.07
C SER A 127 9.69 2.67 1.06
N LEU A 128 8.74 2.59 0.13
CA LEU A 128 8.45 3.61 -0.87
C LEU A 128 7.66 4.81 -0.34
N LEU A 129 7.33 4.85 0.96
CA LEU A 129 6.81 6.05 1.63
C LEU A 129 7.90 7.09 1.95
N SER A 130 9.17 6.79 1.68
CA SER A 130 10.30 7.69 1.95
C SER A 130 10.18 9.10 1.33
N PRO A 131 9.53 9.33 0.17
CA PRO A 131 9.40 10.68 -0.39
C PRO A 131 8.57 11.64 0.48
N ILE A 132 7.70 11.11 1.35
CA ILE A 132 6.84 11.87 2.25
C ILE A 132 7.24 11.69 3.72
N LYS A 133 8.44 11.14 3.99
CA LYS A 133 8.93 10.89 5.36
C LYS A 133 8.96 12.14 6.24
N ASP A 134 9.15 13.31 5.62
CA ASP A 134 9.31 14.58 6.32
C ASP A 134 7.95 15.21 6.68
N THR A 135 6.86 14.76 6.06
CA THR A 135 5.51 15.32 6.24
C THR A 135 4.54 14.34 6.88
N LEU A 136 4.73 13.04 6.67
CA LEU A 136 3.82 12.00 7.16
C LEU A 136 3.89 11.89 8.70
N THR A 137 2.75 12.11 9.36
CA THR A 137 2.64 12.06 10.83
C THR A 137 1.73 10.94 11.33
N THR A 138 0.76 10.51 10.52
CA THR A 138 -0.21 9.48 10.89
C THR A 138 -0.24 8.39 9.83
N LEU A 139 0.01 7.15 10.24
CA LEU A 139 -0.05 5.98 9.37
C LEU A 139 -0.87 4.87 10.02
N GLU A 140 -1.92 4.43 9.34
CA GLU A 140 -2.71 3.25 9.72
C GLU A 140 -2.56 2.17 8.65
N ILE A 141 -2.22 0.96 9.09
CA ILE A 141 -2.16 -0.24 8.25
C ILE A 141 -3.00 -1.32 8.91
N LYS A 142 -4.09 -1.71 8.25
CA LYS A 142 -5.06 -2.66 8.79
C LYS A 142 -5.49 -3.66 7.73
N ASP A 143 -5.59 -4.94 8.11
CA ASP A 143 -6.07 -6.01 7.22
C ASP A 143 -5.24 -6.18 5.91
N CYS A 144 -4.02 -5.63 5.86
CA CYS A 144 -3.11 -5.74 4.72
C CYS A 144 -2.28 -7.02 4.83
N LYS A 145 -2.91 -8.15 4.46
CA LYS A 145 -2.43 -9.50 4.79
C LYS A 145 -1.02 -9.85 4.29
N SER A 146 -0.49 -9.21 3.25
CA SER A 146 0.84 -9.54 2.71
C SER A 146 1.99 -8.76 3.38
N ILE A 147 1.69 -7.92 4.37
CA ILE A 147 2.69 -7.20 5.16
C ILE A 147 3.25 -8.11 6.26
N THR A 148 4.58 -8.14 6.37
CA THR A 148 5.31 -8.92 7.38
C THR A 148 6.22 -8.02 8.21
N ASP A 149 6.93 -8.61 9.18
CA ASP A 149 7.89 -7.89 10.02
C ASP A 149 8.86 -7.07 9.15
N GLN A 150 9.41 -7.64 8.08
CA GLN A 150 10.35 -6.95 7.17
C GLN A 150 9.77 -5.63 6.61
N GLY A 151 8.50 -5.62 6.21
CA GLY A 151 7.85 -4.40 5.73
C GLY A 151 7.68 -3.37 6.84
N VAL A 152 7.27 -3.80 8.03
CA VAL A 152 7.09 -2.89 9.17
C VAL A 152 8.44 -2.29 9.62
N HIS A 153 9.54 -3.03 9.53
CA HIS A 153 10.87 -2.52 9.86
C HIS A 153 11.26 -1.29 9.01
N SER A 154 10.82 -1.19 7.76
CA SER A 154 11.15 -0.03 6.93
C SER A 154 10.50 1.26 7.43
N LEU A 155 9.43 1.16 8.22
CA LEU A 155 8.74 2.31 8.81
C LEU A 155 9.60 3.05 9.85
N LYS A 156 10.66 2.42 10.36
CA LYS A 156 11.64 3.06 11.27
C LYS A 156 12.29 4.32 10.68
N ASN A 157 12.24 4.48 9.36
CA ASN A 157 12.77 5.65 8.65
C ASN A 157 11.83 6.86 8.62
N LEU A 158 10.55 6.69 8.99
CA LEU A 158 9.54 7.74 8.98
C LEU A 158 9.57 8.50 10.31
N LYS A 159 10.66 9.25 10.53
CA LYS A 159 11.00 9.87 11.83
C LYS A 159 9.99 10.89 12.34
N ASN A 160 9.15 11.44 11.46
CA ASN A 160 8.11 12.42 11.83
C ASN A 160 6.75 11.78 12.16
N LEU A 161 6.64 10.45 12.14
CA LEU A 161 5.43 9.77 12.62
C LEU A 161 5.17 10.10 14.09
N LYS A 162 3.92 10.47 14.37
CA LYS A 162 3.35 10.72 15.70
C LYS A 162 2.35 9.63 16.07
N SER A 163 1.71 9.00 15.09
CA SER A 163 0.79 7.88 15.29
C SER A 163 1.03 6.79 14.26
N LEU A 164 1.29 5.58 14.74
CA LEU A 164 1.41 4.37 13.92
C LEU A 164 0.45 3.30 14.44
N LYS A 165 -0.55 2.95 13.63
CA LYS A 165 -1.54 1.93 13.95
C LYS A 165 -1.37 0.74 13.02
N LEU A 166 -1.09 -0.42 13.58
CA LEU A 166 -0.89 -1.68 12.87
C LEU A 166 -1.89 -2.69 13.43
N ALA A 167 -2.82 -3.17 12.61
CA ALA A 167 -3.89 -4.04 13.09
C ALA A 167 -4.19 -5.20 12.13
N ASN A 168 -4.42 -6.39 12.68
CA ASN A 168 -4.79 -7.59 11.93
C ASN A 168 -3.84 -7.92 10.77
N LEU A 169 -2.54 -7.94 11.08
CA LEU A 169 -1.46 -8.32 10.17
C LEU A 169 -0.97 -9.74 10.54
N PRO A 170 -1.46 -10.80 9.85
CA PRO A 170 -1.33 -12.18 10.31
C PRO A 170 0.10 -12.74 10.27
N TYR A 171 1.01 -12.09 9.53
CA TYR A 171 2.40 -12.54 9.38
C TYR A 171 3.39 -11.68 10.17
N LEU A 172 2.92 -10.93 11.17
CA LEU A 172 3.79 -10.35 12.20
C LEU A 172 4.05 -11.40 13.27
N LYS A 173 5.28 -11.90 13.33
CA LYS A 173 5.62 -13.04 14.19
C LYS A 173 5.84 -12.61 15.64
N ASP A 174 6.74 -11.65 15.86
CA ASP A 174 7.10 -11.17 17.19
C ASP A 174 6.68 -9.71 17.36
N LYS A 175 5.40 -9.54 17.70
CA LYS A 175 4.81 -8.20 17.94
C LYS A 175 5.50 -7.47 19.08
N THR A 176 6.02 -8.18 20.10
CA THR A 176 6.66 -7.57 21.27
C THR A 176 8.01 -6.97 20.89
N LEU A 177 8.86 -7.75 20.21
CA LEU A 177 10.14 -7.28 19.71
C LEU A 177 9.94 -6.14 18.70
N LEU A 178 9.03 -6.32 17.75
CA LEU A 178 8.75 -5.30 16.73
C LEU A 178 8.29 -3.98 17.36
N ARG A 179 7.42 -4.03 18.37
CA ARG A 179 7.00 -2.84 19.13
C ARG A 179 8.17 -2.15 19.80
N LYS A 180 9.06 -2.91 20.47
CA LYS A 180 10.25 -2.37 21.13
C LYS A 180 11.15 -1.64 20.13
N GLU A 181 11.49 -2.29 19.03
CA GLU A 181 12.39 -1.71 18.03
C GLU A 181 11.79 -0.48 17.32
N LEU A 182 10.48 -0.48 17.08
CA LEU A 182 9.78 0.68 16.54
C LEU A 182 9.81 1.84 17.55
N ALA A 183 9.58 1.57 18.84
CA ALA A 183 9.60 2.60 19.89
C ALA A 183 11.01 3.20 20.07
N GLU A 184 12.06 2.38 19.98
CA GLU A 184 13.46 2.86 19.99
C GLU A 184 13.76 3.75 18.76
N ALA A 185 13.26 3.37 17.59
CA ALA A 185 13.51 4.12 16.35
C ALA A 185 12.64 5.38 16.19
N LEU A 186 11.46 5.40 16.80
CA LEU A 186 10.43 6.43 16.70
C LEU A 186 9.97 6.88 18.10
N PRO A 187 10.84 7.49 18.91
CA PRO A 187 10.59 7.76 20.33
C PRO A 187 9.40 8.70 20.60
N ASN A 188 9.02 9.52 19.62
CA ASN A 188 7.91 10.46 19.71
C ASN A 188 6.61 9.95 19.04
N CYS A 189 6.57 8.67 18.66
CA CYS A 189 5.45 8.06 17.96
C CYS A 189 4.63 7.18 18.92
N THR A 190 3.32 7.41 18.95
CA THR A 190 2.38 6.48 19.61
C THR A 190 2.16 5.27 18.72
N ILE A 191 2.63 4.10 19.16
CA ILE A 191 2.55 2.85 18.42
C ILE A 191 1.41 1.98 19.00
N GLU A 192 0.43 1.66 18.18
CA GLU A 192 -0.60 0.66 18.46
C GLU A 192 -0.39 -0.56 17.55
N LEU A 193 -0.19 -1.73 18.15
CA LEU A 193 0.01 -2.98 17.43
C LEU A 193 -1.00 -4.02 17.95
N LYS A 194 -2.03 -4.33 17.15
CA LYS A 194 -3.15 -5.21 17.50
C LYS A 194 -3.19 -6.45 16.61
#